data_AF-A0A9P9AHV2-F1
#
_entry.id   AF-A0A9P9AHV2-F1
#
_cell.length_a   1.000
_cell.length_b   1.000
_cell.length_c   1.000
_cell.angle_alpha   90.00
_cell.angle_beta   90.00
_cell.angle_gamma   90.00
#
_symmetry.space_group_name_H-M   'P 1'
#
loop_
_entity.id
_entity.type
_entity.pdbx_description
1 polymer ?
#
loop_
_entity_poly.entity_id
_entity_poly.type
_entity_poly.pdbx_seq_one_letter_code
_entity_poly.pdbx_strand_id
1 'polypeptide(L)'
;MGILQDFPTDPFTPSLRYAATCRVPIYLPWASESIKLGTSLAVARGSQTKSQFMDNGKTAFSHSSLQRSQLVFTSASSGDVSSAQTFGAASASEHVNFTISGQIGGSFAGAKARANYEKSATNSNSNVTRSLRTTYRSGLVTFLNEPELSEEAQALLQTSTEAFRERFGEYYVAAYVLGGSNASTLGGAAAMGAFSKDLSGTYTAQIGWGLIKKSGSFQDHERSSSSMAVAALAGYDTLSKWSTDSNARDAASYQQLVNAGAENMDRGWGLPGRVAAKTGEIGLGLEPRSRVYWDKCETLCHDGLVVELLLLPYAHLRQYVSACLVKK
;
A
#
# COMPACT_ATOMS: atom_id res chain seq x y z
N MET A 1 6.47 7.18 -27.68
CA MET A 1 5.12 7.65 -27.30
C MET A 1 5.28 8.96 -26.56
N GLY A 2 4.42 9.94 -26.85
CA GLY A 2 4.57 11.32 -26.36
C GLY A 2 3.78 11.56 -25.08
N ILE A 3 4.29 12.44 -24.21
CA ILE A 3 3.70 12.80 -22.91
C ILE A 3 2.23 13.24 -22.97
N LEU A 4 1.80 13.79 -24.11
CA LEU A 4 0.41 14.21 -24.36
C LEU A 4 -0.57 13.03 -24.49
N GLN A 5 -0.10 11.86 -24.93
CA GLN A 5 -0.94 10.67 -25.02
C GLN A 5 -1.11 9.97 -23.67
N ASP A 6 -0.14 10.13 -22.78
CA ASP A 6 -0.16 9.54 -21.44
C ASP A 6 -0.69 10.50 -20.37
N PHE A 7 -1.00 11.76 -20.73
CA PHE A 7 -1.46 12.77 -19.78
C PHE A 7 -2.73 12.30 -19.06
N PRO A 8 -2.77 12.34 -17.72
CA PRO A 8 -3.89 11.77 -17.00
C PRO A 8 -5.15 12.60 -17.21
N THR A 9 -6.27 11.92 -17.43
CA THR A 9 -7.60 12.54 -17.57
C THR A 9 -8.03 13.24 -16.27
N ASP A 10 -7.56 12.71 -15.13
CA ASP A 10 -7.70 13.32 -13.81
C ASP A 10 -6.30 13.58 -13.22
N PRO A 11 -5.92 14.84 -12.93
CA PRO A 11 -4.60 15.19 -12.42
C PRO A 11 -4.29 14.58 -11.04
N PHE A 12 -5.31 14.15 -10.29
CA PHE A 12 -5.14 13.51 -8.99
C PHE A 12 -4.91 12.01 -9.07
N THR A 13 -5.05 11.40 -10.25
CA THR A 13 -4.83 9.97 -10.49
C THR A 13 -3.89 9.74 -11.68
N PRO A 14 -2.60 10.11 -11.55
CA PRO A 14 -1.64 9.95 -12.64
C PRO A 14 -1.50 8.48 -13.03
N SER A 15 -1.46 8.21 -14.34
CA SER A 15 -1.28 6.85 -14.83
C SER A 15 0.16 6.35 -14.60
N LEU A 16 0.33 5.05 -14.44
CA LEU A 16 1.63 4.38 -14.37
C LEU A 16 2.48 4.71 -15.61
N ARG A 17 1.84 4.75 -16.78
CA ARG A 17 2.48 5.15 -18.04
C ARG A 17 2.94 6.60 -18.01
N TYR A 18 2.12 7.50 -17.47
CA TYR A 18 2.50 8.90 -17.26
C TYR A 18 3.70 9.02 -16.33
N ALA A 19 3.69 8.33 -15.19
CA ALA A 19 4.79 8.31 -14.24
C ALA A 19 6.07 7.74 -14.89
N ALA A 20 5.94 6.69 -15.72
CA ALA A 20 7.05 6.12 -16.47
C ALA A 20 7.62 7.07 -17.54
N THR A 21 6.76 7.76 -18.28
CA THR A 21 7.15 8.76 -19.27
C THR A 21 7.87 9.94 -18.59
N CYS A 22 7.39 10.37 -17.43
CA CYS A 22 8.02 11.43 -16.63
C CYS A 22 9.25 10.97 -15.83
N ARG A 23 9.53 9.66 -15.80
CA ARG A 23 10.65 9.05 -15.04
C ARG A 23 10.64 9.46 -13.56
N VAL A 24 9.45 9.52 -12.95
CA VAL A 24 9.33 9.87 -11.53
C VAL A 24 9.32 8.60 -10.66
N PRO A 25 9.82 8.66 -9.41
CA PRO A 25 9.67 7.56 -8.46
C PRO A 25 8.21 7.11 -8.31
N ILE A 26 7.98 5.81 -8.17
CA ILE A 26 6.64 5.24 -8.03
C ILE A 26 6.54 4.49 -6.71
N TYR A 27 5.58 4.89 -5.88
CA TYR A 27 5.21 4.15 -4.67
C TYR A 27 4.07 3.20 -5.03
N LEU A 28 4.35 1.91 -4.96
CA LEU A 28 3.38 0.87 -5.24
C LEU A 28 2.92 0.21 -3.94
N PRO A 29 1.64 0.36 -3.55
CA PRO A 29 1.05 -0.45 -2.49
C PRO A 29 1.36 -1.94 -2.67
N TRP A 30 1.93 -2.53 -1.64
CA TRP A 30 2.40 -3.90 -1.66
C TRP A 30 1.69 -4.78 -0.64
N ALA A 31 1.94 -6.07 -0.74
CA ALA A 31 1.27 -7.12 -0.01
C ALA A 31 2.27 -8.11 0.60
N SER A 32 1.74 -9.16 1.21
CA SER A 32 2.52 -10.25 1.80
C SER A 32 3.28 -11.14 0.81
N GLU A 33 3.35 -10.77 -0.47
CA GLU A 33 4.07 -11.53 -1.49
C GLU A 33 5.55 -11.15 -1.51
N SER A 34 6.41 -12.17 -1.61
CA SER A 34 7.85 -11.99 -1.64
C SER A 34 8.29 -11.38 -2.97
N ILE A 35 9.00 -10.25 -2.91
CA ILE A 35 9.65 -9.63 -4.06
C ILE A 35 11.03 -9.17 -3.64
N LYS A 36 12.05 -9.38 -4.48
CA LYS A 36 13.42 -8.99 -4.16
C LYS A 36 13.69 -7.54 -4.55
N LEU A 37 14.52 -6.84 -3.77
CA LEU A 37 15.12 -5.58 -4.21
C LEU A 37 15.94 -5.82 -5.49
N GLY A 38 15.87 -4.87 -6.41
CA GLY A 38 16.48 -4.96 -7.74
C GLY A 38 15.62 -5.67 -8.80
N THR A 39 14.44 -6.20 -8.44
CA THR A 39 13.51 -6.77 -9.42
C THR A 39 13.02 -5.69 -10.39
N SER A 40 13.06 -5.98 -11.69
CA SER A 40 12.64 -5.07 -12.74
C SER A 40 11.13 -5.00 -12.92
N LEU A 41 10.64 -3.81 -13.29
CA LEU A 41 9.27 -3.55 -13.73
C LEU A 41 9.27 -2.94 -15.14
N ALA A 42 8.51 -3.56 -16.05
CA ALA A 42 8.31 -3.08 -17.41
C ALA A 42 6.91 -2.49 -17.59
N VAL A 43 6.81 -1.16 -17.54
CA VAL A 43 5.54 -0.41 -17.60
C VAL A 43 4.95 -0.44 -19.02
N ALA A 44 5.79 -0.37 -20.05
CA ALA A 44 5.35 -0.33 -21.44
C ALA A 44 4.68 -1.65 -21.92
N ARG A 45 4.87 -2.77 -21.21
CA ARG A 45 4.34 -4.09 -21.59
C ARG A 45 2.87 -4.34 -21.17
N GLY A 46 2.21 -3.38 -20.53
CA GLY A 46 0.89 -3.57 -19.92
C GLY A 46 -0.24 -3.98 -20.89
N SER A 47 -0.73 -5.23 -20.71
CA SER A 47 -2.08 -5.80 -20.96
C SER A 47 -2.02 -7.32 -21.26
N GLN A 48 -0.88 -7.87 -21.68
CA GLN A 48 -0.79 -9.25 -22.20
C GLN A 48 -0.15 -10.28 -21.24
N THR A 49 0.50 -9.84 -20.15
CA THR A 49 1.17 -10.73 -19.19
C THR A 49 0.51 -10.71 -17.82
N LYS A 50 0.59 -11.83 -17.09
CA LYS A 50 -0.01 -12.06 -15.77
C LYS A 50 0.62 -11.19 -14.65
N SER A 51 1.80 -10.63 -14.90
CA SER A 51 2.53 -9.68 -14.06
C SER A 51 3.36 -8.73 -14.94
N GLN A 52 3.48 -7.46 -14.54
CA GLN A 52 4.40 -6.49 -15.15
C GLN A 52 5.82 -6.54 -14.55
N PHE A 53 5.98 -7.20 -13.40
CA PHE A 53 7.30 -7.51 -12.85
C PHE A 53 7.94 -8.61 -13.68
N MET A 54 9.20 -8.42 -14.04
CA MET A 54 9.93 -9.42 -14.82
C MET A 54 10.29 -10.61 -13.94
N ASP A 55 10.34 -11.81 -14.55
CA ASP A 55 10.70 -13.04 -13.84
C ASP A 55 11.98 -12.85 -13.03
N ASN A 56 12.03 -13.46 -11.84
CA ASN A 56 13.19 -13.46 -10.96
C ASN A 56 14.47 -13.83 -11.75
N GLY A 57 15.31 -12.83 -12.04
CA GLY A 57 16.55 -12.99 -12.80
C GLY A 57 16.73 -12.05 -13.98
N LYS A 58 15.66 -11.44 -14.51
CA LYS A 58 15.74 -10.44 -15.59
C LYS A 58 15.89 -9.02 -15.04
N THR A 59 16.96 -8.78 -14.29
CA THR A 59 17.32 -7.46 -13.75
C THR A 59 18.47 -6.86 -14.56
N ALA A 60 18.53 -5.52 -14.66
CA ALA A 60 19.65 -4.85 -15.33
C ALA A 60 20.93 -4.84 -14.49
N PHE A 61 20.83 -5.17 -13.20
CA PHE A 61 21.98 -5.19 -12.30
C PHE A 61 22.81 -6.47 -12.47
N SER A 62 24.12 -6.34 -12.28
CA SER A 62 25.02 -7.48 -12.17
C SER A 62 24.65 -8.33 -10.95
N HIS A 63 24.55 -9.64 -11.14
CA HIS A 63 24.20 -10.57 -10.07
C HIS A 63 25.20 -10.51 -8.89
N SER A 64 26.50 -10.44 -9.20
CA SER A 64 27.55 -10.34 -8.19
C SER A 64 27.56 -8.99 -7.47
N SER A 65 27.09 -7.93 -8.12
CA SER A 65 26.94 -6.61 -7.50
C SER A 65 25.72 -6.58 -6.56
N LEU A 66 24.57 -7.11 -7.02
CA LEU A 66 23.36 -7.26 -6.20
C LEU A 66 23.63 -8.07 -4.92
N GLN A 67 24.26 -9.24 -5.04
CA GLN A 67 24.53 -10.12 -3.89
C GLN A 67 25.46 -9.50 -2.84
N ARG A 68 26.43 -8.69 -3.28
CA ARG A 68 27.36 -7.99 -2.38
C ARG A 68 26.80 -6.69 -1.83
N SER A 69 25.70 -6.18 -2.41
CA SER A 69 25.11 -4.92 -1.99
C SER A 69 24.60 -5.03 -0.56
N GLN A 70 24.99 -4.06 0.26
CA GLN A 70 24.53 -3.96 1.64
C GLN A 70 23.16 -3.29 1.66
N LEU A 71 22.25 -3.83 2.46
CA LEU A 71 20.94 -3.23 2.71
C LEU A 71 20.98 -2.49 4.05
N VAL A 72 20.30 -1.36 4.12
CA VAL A 72 20.18 -0.55 5.33
C VAL A 72 18.73 -0.19 5.58
N PHE A 73 18.36 -0.22 6.86
CA PHE A 73 17.09 0.28 7.35
C PHE A 73 17.27 1.72 7.84
N THR A 74 16.45 2.63 7.30
CA THR A 74 16.38 4.01 7.78
C THR A 74 15.01 4.20 8.44
N SER A 75 15.02 4.40 9.76
CA SER A 75 13.81 4.68 10.52
C SER A 75 13.21 6.02 10.09
N ALA A 76 11.90 6.02 9.85
CA ALA A 76 11.11 7.21 9.56
C ALA A 76 9.69 6.94 10.05
N SER A 77 9.26 7.60 11.11
CA SER A 77 7.90 7.49 11.63
C SER A 77 7.00 8.52 10.96
N SER A 78 6.07 8.05 10.13
CA SER A 78 4.98 8.87 9.60
C SER A 78 3.69 8.07 9.62
N GLY A 79 2.59 8.68 10.03
CA GLY A 79 1.29 8.02 10.08
C GLY A 79 0.21 8.94 9.53
N ASP A 80 -0.79 8.35 8.90
CA ASP A 80 -2.00 9.03 8.44
C ASP A 80 -3.22 8.22 8.91
N VAL A 81 -4.18 8.93 9.49
CA VAL A 81 -5.46 8.37 9.92
C VAL A 81 -6.56 9.22 9.32
N SER A 82 -7.36 8.60 8.46
CA SER A 82 -8.56 9.21 7.88
C SER A 82 -9.79 8.44 8.37
N SER A 83 -10.76 9.16 8.91
CA SER A 83 -12.07 8.61 9.26
C SER A 83 -13.14 9.54 8.74
N ALA A 84 -14.15 8.96 8.10
CA ALA A 84 -15.23 9.72 7.52
C ALA A 84 -16.55 8.97 7.67
N GLN A 85 -17.64 9.72 7.80
CA GLN A 85 -19.00 9.20 7.92
C GLN A 85 -19.88 9.96 6.95
N THR A 86 -20.54 9.23 6.07
CA THR A 86 -21.40 9.80 5.02
C THR A 86 -22.83 9.33 5.18
N PHE A 87 -23.75 10.27 5.01
CA PHE A 87 -25.19 10.04 4.97
C PHE A 87 -25.65 10.27 3.52
N GLY A 88 -26.12 9.21 2.86
CA GLY A 88 -26.53 9.18 1.46
C GLY A 88 -25.58 8.41 0.53
N ALA A 89 -26.15 7.67 -0.43
CA ALA A 89 -25.40 6.83 -1.37
C ALA A 89 -24.54 7.62 -2.38
N ALA A 90 -24.78 8.94 -2.53
CA ALA A 90 -24.09 9.78 -3.50
C ALA A 90 -22.69 10.26 -3.07
N SER A 91 -22.30 10.02 -1.80
CA SER A 91 -21.05 10.55 -1.21
C SER A 91 -19.97 9.48 -0.97
N ALA A 92 -20.17 8.25 -1.46
CA ALA A 92 -19.30 7.11 -1.17
C ALA A 92 -17.89 7.21 -1.82
N SER A 93 -17.70 8.10 -2.79
CA SER A 93 -16.42 8.30 -3.49
C SER A 93 -15.37 9.06 -2.69
N GLU A 94 -15.74 9.75 -1.60
CA GLU A 94 -14.80 10.50 -0.74
C GLU A 94 -13.85 9.57 0.04
N HIS A 95 -14.15 8.28 0.12
CA HIS A 95 -13.44 7.29 0.95
C HIS A 95 -12.33 6.52 0.22
N VAL A 96 -12.04 6.87 -1.05
CA VAL A 96 -11.24 6.04 -1.95
C VAL A 96 -10.06 6.83 -2.50
N ASN A 97 -8.84 6.37 -2.24
CA ASN A 97 -7.64 6.92 -2.89
C ASN A 97 -7.18 5.93 -3.97
N PHE A 98 -7.56 6.20 -5.22
CA PHE A 98 -7.16 5.43 -6.39
C PHE A 98 -5.65 5.59 -6.63
N THR A 99 -4.85 4.77 -5.99
CA THR A 99 -3.41 4.74 -6.22
C THR A 99 -3.08 3.81 -7.39
N ILE A 100 -2.01 4.12 -8.11
CA ILE A 100 -1.39 3.48 -9.30
C ILE A 100 -1.42 1.93 -9.34
N SER A 101 -1.64 1.25 -8.20
CA SER A 101 -1.80 -0.20 -8.04
C SER A 101 -2.72 -0.88 -9.06
N GLY A 102 -3.86 -0.29 -9.40
CA GLY A 102 -4.81 -0.89 -10.34
C GLY A 102 -4.25 -1.08 -11.77
N GLN A 103 -3.20 -0.33 -12.11
CA GLN A 103 -2.62 -0.30 -13.46
C GLN A 103 -1.40 -1.21 -13.63
N ILE A 104 -0.82 -1.71 -12.54
CA ILE A 104 0.36 -2.60 -12.59
C ILE A 104 -0.01 -4.05 -12.92
N GLY A 105 -1.31 -4.40 -12.93
CA GLY A 105 -1.76 -5.72 -13.38
C GLY A 105 -1.11 -6.86 -12.58
N GLY A 106 -1.68 -7.18 -11.43
CA GLY A 106 -1.25 -8.33 -10.64
C GLY A 106 -2.17 -8.52 -9.44
N SER A 107 -2.55 -9.77 -9.18
CA SER A 107 -3.37 -10.15 -8.04
C SER A 107 -2.52 -10.25 -6.76
N PHE A 108 -1.77 -9.20 -6.40
CA PHE A 108 -0.99 -9.23 -5.17
C PHE A 108 -1.96 -9.20 -4.00
N ALA A 109 -1.95 -10.18 -3.09
CA ALA A 109 -3.03 -10.42 -2.11
C ALA A 109 -3.51 -9.17 -1.32
N GLY A 110 -2.60 -8.26 -0.96
CA GLY A 110 -2.87 -6.99 -0.28
C GLY A 110 -3.34 -5.88 -1.22
N ALA A 111 -2.86 -5.86 -2.47
CA ALA A 111 -3.43 -5.01 -3.52
C ALA A 111 -4.85 -5.48 -3.90
N LYS A 112 -5.12 -6.80 -3.86
CA LYS A 112 -6.46 -7.37 -4.08
C LYS A 112 -7.39 -7.07 -2.92
N ALA A 113 -6.95 -7.23 -1.67
CA ALA A 113 -7.75 -6.86 -0.49
C ALA A 113 -8.06 -5.36 -0.48
N ARG A 114 -7.06 -4.52 -0.77
CA ARG A 114 -7.23 -3.07 -0.92
C ARG A 114 -8.12 -2.71 -2.10
N ALA A 115 -7.96 -3.35 -3.27
CA ALA A 115 -8.80 -3.11 -4.44
C ALA A 115 -10.25 -3.57 -4.22
N ASN A 116 -10.45 -4.70 -3.53
CA ASN A 116 -11.77 -5.17 -3.13
C ASN A 116 -12.41 -4.18 -2.15
N TYR A 117 -11.65 -3.72 -1.15
CA TYR A 117 -12.10 -2.67 -0.25
C TYR A 117 -12.49 -1.39 -0.99
N GLU A 118 -11.62 -0.89 -1.88
CA GLU A 118 -11.87 0.31 -2.68
C GLU A 118 -13.12 0.13 -3.56
N LYS A 119 -13.27 -1.03 -4.22
CA LYS A 119 -14.45 -1.38 -5.01
C LYS A 119 -15.72 -1.42 -4.16
N SER A 120 -15.69 -2.04 -2.99
CA SER A 120 -16.85 -2.17 -2.11
C SER A 120 -17.21 -0.85 -1.42
N ALA A 121 -16.22 -0.02 -1.08
CA ALA A 121 -16.43 1.33 -0.58
C ALA A 121 -17.13 2.20 -1.65
N THR A 122 -16.65 2.17 -2.90
CA THR A 122 -17.22 2.96 -4.01
C THR A 122 -18.63 2.51 -4.38
N ASN A 123 -18.90 1.20 -4.40
CA ASN A 123 -20.19 0.63 -4.83
C ASN A 123 -21.20 0.46 -3.67
N SER A 124 -20.94 1.07 -2.51
CA SER A 124 -21.84 0.94 -1.37
C SER A 124 -23.13 1.74 -1.60
N ASN A 125 -24.22 1.06 -1.94
CA ASN A 125 -25.57 1.65 -2.06
C ASN A 125 -26.25 1.90 -0.70
N SER A 126 -25.47 2.06 0.36
CA SER A 126 -25.98 2.23 1.72
C SER A 126 -26.30 3.70 2.00
N ASN A 127 -27.44 3.94 2.67
CA ASN A 127 -27.84 5.29 3.10
C ASN A 127 -26.93 5.86 4.19
N VAL A 128 -26.19 5.02 4.90
CA VAL A 128 -25.17 5.44 5.87
C VAL A 128 -23.96 4.56 5.65
N THR A 129 -22.79 5.18 5.47
CA THR A 129 -21.51 4.50 5.34
C THR A 129 -20.49 5.18 6.25
N ARG A 130 -19.68 4.40 6.95
CA ARG A 130 -18.57 4.91 7.75
C ARG A 130 -17.29 4.18 7.40
N SER A 131 -16.22 4.94 7.23
CA SER A 131 -14.90 4.43 6.90
C SER A 131 -13.87 4.83 7.97
N LEU A 132 -12.91 3.94 8.18
CA LEU A 132 -11.67 4.21 8.88
C LEU A 132 -10.55 3.66 8.01
N ARG A 133 -9.52 4.47 7.82
CA ARG A 133 -8.28 4.06 7.18
C ARG A 133 -7.12 4.57 8.01
N THR A 134 -6.23 3.66 8.34
CA THR A 134 -5.01 3.93 9.10
C THR A 134 -3.83 3.41 8.29
N THR A 135 -2.85 4.27 8.05
CA THR A 135 -1.56 3.86 7.50
C THR A 135 -0.46 4.35 8.42
N TYR A 136 0.52 3.49 8.67
CA TYR A 136 1.68 3.83 9.47
C TYR A 136 2.92 3.34 8.75
N ARG A 137 3.88 4.23 8.52
CA ARG A 137 5.20 3.91 7.96
C ARG A 137 6.22 4.05 9.07
N SER A 138 7.03 3.03 9.27
CA SER A 138 8.10 2.98 10.28
C SER A 138 9.48 3.26 9.69
N GLY A 139 9.65 3.14 8.38
CA GLY A 139 10.91 3.44 7.72
C GLY A 139 11.03 2.80 6.35
N LEU A 140 12.26 2.72 5.86
CA LEU A 140 12.58 2.13 4.56
C LEU A 140 13.78 1.18 4.65
N VAL A 141 13.73 0.09 3.90
CA VAL A 141 14.88 -0.79 3.64
C VAL A 141 15.33 -0.58 2.20
N THR A 142 16.57 -0.13 2.02
CA THR A 142 17.13 0.18 0.69
C THR A 142 18.59 -0.25 0.60
N PHE A 143 19.15 -0.15 -0.60
CA PHE A 143 20.58 -0.35 -0.83
C PHE A 143 21.38 0.78 -0.20
N LEU A 144 22.47 0.45 0.49
CA LEU A 144 23.43 1.43 0.99
C LEU A 144 24.09 2.19 -0.16
N ASN A 145 24.46 1.44 -1.20
CA ASN A 145 25.00 1.94 -2.46
C ASN A 145 24.26 1.26 -3.59
N GLU A 146 23.99 1.99 -4.67
CA GLU A 146 23.33 1.45 -5.86
C GLU A 146 24.13 0.26 -6.41
N PRO A 147 23.47 -0.88 -6.70
CA PRO A 147 24.11 -1.98 -7.40
C PRO A 147 24.54 -1.58 -8.80
N GLU A 148 25.62 -2.18 -9.29
CA GLU A 148 26.15 -1.91 -10.63
C GLU A 148 25.32 -2.62 -11.70
N LEU A 149 25.15 -1.95 -12.84
CA LEU A 149 24.58 -2.52 -14.06
C LEU A 149 25.48 -3.63 -14.62
N SER A 150 24.85 -4.67 -15.16
CA SER A 150 25.56 -5.74 -15.86
C SER A 150 26.23 -5.23 -17.14
N GLU A 151 27.22 -5.96 -17.65
CA GLU A 151 27.88 -5.63 -18.91
C GLU A 151 26.88 -5.62 -20.08
N GLU A 152 25.93 -6.57 -20.11
CA GLU A 152 24.82 -6.59 -21.09
C GLU A 152 23.98 -5.31 -21.03
N ALA A 153 23.60 -4.88 -19.83
CA ALA A 153 22.86 -3.64 -19.61
C ALA A 153 23.63 -2.42 -20.12
N GLN A 154 24.92 -2.32 -19.82
CA GLN A 154 25.76 -1.21 -20.26
C GLN A 154 25.93 -1.21 -21.80
N ALA A 155 26.16 -2.37 -22.41
CA ALA A 155 26.27 -2.51 -23.86
C ALA A 155 24.96 -2.12 -24.59
N LEU A 156 23.81 -2.51 -24.03
CA LEU A 156 22.52 -2.08 -24.57
C LEU A 156 22.33 -0.57 -24.44
N LEU A 157 22.73 0.06 -23.34
CA LEU A 157 22.63 1.51 -23.19
C LEU A 157 23.53 2.27 -24.18
N GLN A 158 24.70 1.74 -24.48
CA GLN A 158 25.61 2.26 -25.50
C GLN A 158 25.07 2.12 -26.92
N THR A 159 24.11 1.23 -27.17
CA THR A 159 23.52 1.01 -28.51
C THR A 159 22.13 1.63 -28.61
N SER A 160 21.16 1.23 -27.78
CA SER A 160 19.79 1.77 -27.76
C SER A 160 19.16 1.75 -26.36
N THR A 161 18.63 2.91 -25.94
CA THR A 161 17.85 3.03 -24.71
C THR A 161 16.53 2.29 -24.78
N GLU A 162 15.97 2.14 -25.98
CA GLU A 162 14.75 1.40 -26.26
C GLU A 162 15.00 -0.09 -26.10
N ALA A 163 16.10 -0.61 -26.65
CA ALA A 163 16.49 -2.02 -26.48
C ALA A 163 16.76 -2.36 -25.01
N PHE A 164 17.39 -1.47 -24.25
CA PHE A 164 17.53 -1.63 -22.80
C PHE A 164 16.17 -1.74 -22.11
N ARG A 165 15.24 -0.81 -22.39
CA ARG A 165 13.90 -0.80 -21.77
C ARG A 165 13.09 -2.03 -22.15
N GLU A 166 13.20 -2.47 -23.39
CA GLU A 166 12.55 -3.69 -23.84
C GLU A 166 13.10 -4.91 -23.09
N ARG A 167 14.41 -4.97 -22.85
CA ARG A 167 15.07 -6.09 -22.18
C ARG A 167 14.84 -6.14 -20.67
N PHE A 168 15.00 -5.01 -19.98
CA PHE A 168 15.06 -4.93 -18.53
C PHE A 168 13.94 -4.11 -17.88
N GLY A 169 13.07 -3.49 -18.68
CA GLY A 169 12.05 -2.57 -18.18
C GLY A 169 12.59 -1.17 -17.86
N GLU A 170 11.72 -0.32 -17.33
CA GLU A 170 12.02 1.07 -17.02
C GLU A 170 12.40 1.29 -15.56
N TYR A 171 11.88 0.44 -14.66
CA TYR A 171 11.99 0.60 -13.22
C TYR A 171 12.59 -0.63 -12.55
N TYR A 172 13.06 -0.45 -11.33
CA TYR A 172 13.41 -1.53 -10.41
C TYR A 172 12.90 -1.27 -9.00
N VAL A 173 12.73 -2.34 -8.22
CA VAL A 173 12.41 -2.25 -6.78
C VAL A 173 13.64 -1.73 -6.03
N ALA A 174 13.62 -0.47 -5.63
CA ALA A 174 14.75 0.20 -5.00
C ALA A 174 14.69 0.17 -3.46
N ALA A 175 13.48 0.14 -2.90
CA ALA A 175 13.30 0.03 -1.46
C ALA A 175 11.98 -0.65 -1.09
N TYR A 176 11.96 -1.23 0.10
CA TYR A 176 10.73 -1.55 0.81
C TYR A 176 10.38 -0.39 1.74
N VAL A 177 9.15 0.09 1.67
CA VAL A 177 8.59 0.98 2.68
C VAL A 177 7.96 0.09 3.76
N LEU A 178 8.51 0.16 4.97
CA LEU A 178 8.05 -0.63 6.09
C LEU A 178 6.95 0.09 6.87
N GLY A 179 5.98 -0.67 7.36
CA GLY A 179 4.81 -0.13 8.01
C GLY A 179 3.68 -1.12 8.22
N GLY A 180 2.47 -0.58 8.37
CA GLY A 180 1.21 -1.32 8.30
C GLY A 180 0.12 -0.47 7.64
N SER A 181 -0.86 -1.14 7.05
CA SER A 181 -2.07 -0.50 6.56
C SER A 181 -3.30 -1.27 7.02
N ASN A 182 -4.30 -0.51 7.46
CA ASN A 182 -5.58 -1.01 7.94
C ASN A 182 -6.69 -0.16 7.35
N ALA A 183 -7.78 -0.78 6.91
CA ALA A 183 -8.98 -0.07 6.51
C ALA A 183 -10.24 -0.87 6.84
N SER A 184 -11.32 -0.17 7.15
CA SER A 184 -12.66 -0.70 7.38
C SER A 184 -13.69 0.26 6.80
N THR A 185 -14.71 -0.28 6.15
CA THR A 185 -15.90 0.45 5.69
C THR A 185 -17.11 -0.36 6.07
N LEU A 186 -18.00 0.26 6.83
CA LEU A 186 -19.24 -0.32 7.32
C LEU A 186 -20.42 0.47 6.74
N GLY A 187 -21.35 -0.22 6.08
CA GLY A 187 -22.54 0.36 5.47
C GLY A 187 -23.85 -0.16 6.07
N GLY A 188 -24.90 0.66 5.99
CA GLY A 188 -26.27 0.33 6.39
C GLY A 188 -26.57 0.65 7.86
N ALA A 189 -27.59 0.01 8.44
CA ALA A 189 -27.96 0.17 9.86
C ALA A 189 -26.80 -0.20 10.81
N ALA A 190 -25.82 -0.99 10.35
CA ALA A 190 -24.61 -1.33 11.11
C ALA A 190 -23.70 -0.13 11.35
N ALA A 191 -23.62 0.80 10.40
CA ALA A 191 -22.85 2.03 10.56
C ALA A 191 -23.41 2.93 11.69
N MET A 192 -24.71 2.80 12.00
CA MET A 192 -25.36 3.53 13.10
C MET A 192 -25.22 2.78 14.44
N GLY A 193 -25.44 1.46 14.47
CA GLY A 193 -25.41 0.65 15.70
C GLY A 193 -24.01 0.36 16.26
N ALA A 194 -23.01 0.16 15.39
CA ALA A 194 -21.63 -0.13 15.83
C ALA A 194 -20.99 1.03 16.61
N PHE A 195 -21.46 2.26 16.39
CA PHE A 195 -20.90 3.46 17.01
C PHE A 195 -21.72 4.05 18.16
N SER A 196 -22.99 3.67 18.33
CA SER A 196 -23.76 4.02 19.55
C SER A 196 -23.16 3.33 20.79
N LYS A 197 -22.62 2.12 20.64
CA LYS A 197 -21.97 1.38 21.74
C LYS A 197 -20.58 1.92 22.11
N ASP A 198 -19.75 2.29 21.14
CA ASP A 198 -18.36 2.73 21.37
C ASP A 198 -18.17 4.20 21.77
N LEU A 199 -19.18 5.06 21.64
CA LEU A 199 -19.15 6.43 22.17
C LEU A 199 -19.63 6.56 23.62
N SER A 200 -20.18 5.49 24.21
CA SER A 200 -20.49 5.41 25.64
C SER A 200 -19.34 4.84 26.48
N GLY A 201 -18.34 4.23 25.83
CA GLY A 201 -17.16 3.65 26.45
C GLY A 201 -15.98 4.63 26.41
N THR A 202 -15.59 5.13 27.57
CA THR A 202 -14.43 6.02 27.76
C THR A 202 -13.13 5.30 27.37
N TYR A 203 -12.61 5.47 26.15
CA TYR A 203 -11.31 4.93 25.76
C TYR A 203 -10.21 6.00 25.83
N THR A 204 -9.36 5.83 26.84
CA THR A 204 -8.20 6.69 27.08
C THR A 204 -7.00 6.07 26.36
N ALA A 205 -6.76 6.42 25.10
CA ALA A 205 -5.53 6.05 24.42
C ALA A 205 -4.40 7.00 24.86
N GLN A 206 -3.53 6.54 25.75
CA GLN A 206 -2.24 7.20 26.00
C GLN A 206 -1.31 6.92 24.82
N ILE A 207 -1.27 7.84 23.86
CA ILE A 207 -0.11 7.98 22.99
C ILE A 207 0.78 9.03 23.66
N GLY A 208 2.05 8.66 23.89
CA GLY A 208 3.04 9.54 24.49
C GLY A 208 3.06 10.91 23.80
N TRP A 209 2.95 11.95 24.63
CA TRP A 209 3.16 13.37 24.35
C TRP A 209 2.07 14.07 23.52
N GLY A 210 0.94 14.37 24.18
CA GLY A 210 0.00 15.41 23.76
C GLY A 210 -1.47 14.99 23.84
N LEU A 211 -2.11 15.23 24.99
CA LEU A 211 -3.54 14.97 25.21
C LEU A 211 -4.42 15.92 24.36
N ILE A 212 -5.05 15.41 23.29
CA ILE A 212 -6.20 16.09 22.68
C ILE A 212 -7.48 15.46 23.25
N LYS A 213 -8.12 16.15 24.21
CA LYS A 213 -9.46 15.82 24.69
C LYS A 213 -10.48 16.52 23.80
N LYS A 214 -11.35 15.78 23.12
CA LYS A 214 -12.55 16.35 22.49
C LYS A 214 -13.76 15.57 22.97
N SER A 215 -14.61 16.23 23.76
CA SER A 215 -15.90 15.70 24.22
C SER A 215 -17.02 16.31 23.39
N GLY A 216 -17.99 15.49 23.01
CA GLY A 216 -19.26 15.92 22.43
C GLY A 216 -20.30 14.85 22.72
N SER A 217 -21.41 15.23 23.34
CA SER A 217 -22.56 14.35 23.59
C SER A 217 -23.64 14.60 22.55
N PHE A 218 -24.15 13.54 21.93
CA PHE A 218 -25.41 13.58 21.18
C PHE A 218 -26.36 12.53 21.76
N GLN A 219 -27.62 12.93 21.96
CA GLN A 219 -28.69 12.07 22.44
C GLN A 219 -29.23 11.22 21.28
N ASP A 220 -29.29 9.90 21.50
CA ASP A 220 -29.88 8.93 20.59
C ASP A 220 -31.42 8.99 20.68
N HIS A 221 -32.08 9.09 19.52
CA HIS A 221 -33.49 8.76 19.38
C HIS A 221 -33.60 7.43 18.62
N GLU A 222 -33.89 6.36 19.37
CA GLU A 222 -34.22 5.05 18.81
C GLU A 222 -35.47 5.16 17.92
N ARG A 223 -35.29 5.01 16.61
CA ARG A 223 -36.38 4.62 15.71
C ARG A 223 -36.18 3.17 15.29
N SER A 224 -36.92 2.31 15.99
CA SER A 224 -37.26 0.97 15.53
C SER A 224 -37.87 1.03 14.12
N SER A 225 -37.17 0.50 13.12
CA SER A 225 -37.79 0.12 11.86
C SER A 225 -37.31 -1.28 11.47
N SER A 226 -38.25 -2.21 11.46
CA SER A 226 -38.12 -3.61 11.03
C SER A 226 -37.98 -3.73 9.51
N SER A 227 -36.92 -3.18 8.93
CA SER A 227 -36.41 -3.62 7.63
C SER A 227 -35.23 -4.54 7.90
N MET A 228 -35.20 -5.74 7.33
CA MET A 228 -34.02 -6.63 7.36
C MET A 228 -32.74 -5.79 7.32
N ALA A 229 -31.95 -5.81 8.39
CA ALA A 229 -30.80 -4.94 8.55
C ALA A 229 -29.70 -5.37 7.58
N VAL A 230 -29.82 -4.91 6.33
CA VAL A 230 -28.78 -5.08 5.32
C VAL A 230 -27.61 -4.22 5.76
N ALA A 231 -26.51 -4.88 6.10
CA ALA A 231 -25.25 -4.25 6.44
C ALA A 231 -24.15 -4.83 5.57
N ALA A 232 -23.16 -4.01 5.25
CA ALA A 232 -22.00 -4.41 4.44
C ALA A 232 -20.72 -4.02 5.17
N LEU A 233 -19.74 -4.92 5.22
CA LEU A 233 -18.40 -4.65 5.73
C LEU A 233 -17.39 -5.01 4.65
N ALA A 234 -16.55 -4.04 4.31
CA ALA A 234 -15.32 -4.28 3.58
C ALA A 234 -14.15 -3.80 4.44
N GLY A 235 -13.06 -4.56 4.48
CA GLY A 235 -11.91 -4.14 5.26
C GLY A 235 -10.70 -5.03 5.04
N TYR A 236 -9.53 -4.52 5.44
CA TYR A 236 -8.28 -5.26 5.43
C TYR A 236 -7.32 -4.79 6.53
N ASP A 237 -6.36 -5.65 6.87
CA ASP A 237 -5.24 -5.36 7.75
C ASP A 237 -3.99 -6.11 7.27
N THR A 238 -2.93 -5.39 6.92
CA THR A 238 -1.73 -5.99 6.31
C THR A 238 -0.95 -6.88 7.27
N LEU A 239 -0.84 -6.49 8.55
CA LEU A 239 -0.03 -7.20 9.54
C LEU A 239 -0.68 -8.51 10.02
N SER A 240 -2.00 -8.54 10.10
CA SER A 240 -2.79 -9.72 10.46
C SER A 240 -3.21 -10.55 9.23
N LYS A 241 -2.88 -10.10 8.02
CA LYS A 241 -3.32 -10.71 6.74
C LYS A 241 -4.84 -10.92 6.67
N TRP A 242 -5.57 -10.05 7.37
CA TRP A 242 -7.02 -10.14 7.45
C TRP A 242 -7.63 -9.33 6.32
N SER A 243 -8.67 -9.85 5.68
CA SER A 243 -9.49 -9.11 4.74
C SER A 243 -10.91 -9.66 4.73
N THR A 244 -11.88 -8.79 4.46
CA THR A 244 -13.28 -9.18 4.35
C THR A 244 -14.02 -8.30 3.35
N ASP A 245 -15.03 -8.89 2.73
CA ASP A 245 -16.04 -8.25 1.90
C ASP A 245 -17.32 -9.06 2.09
N SER A 246 -18.16 -8.63 3.04
CA SER A 246 -19.27 -9.42 3.57
C SER A 246 -20.53 -8.58 3.72
N ASN A 247 -21.68 -9.24 3.56
CA ASN A 247 -22.99 -8.63 3.74
C ASN A 247 -23.81 -9.43 4.75
N ALA A 248 -24.49 -8.74 5.65
CA ALA A 248 -25.46 -9.31 6.56
C ALA A 248 -26.88 -9.18 6.00
N ARG A 249 -27.71 -10.20 6.23
CA ARG A 249 -29.12 -10.24 5.81
C ARG A 249 -30.08 -10.63 6.94
N ASP A 250 -29.53 -11.02 8.08
CA ASP A 250 -30.25 -11.39 9.30
C ASP A 250 -29.54 -10.82 10.54
N ALA A 251 -30.17 -10.91 11.70
CA ALA A 251 -29.65 -10.32 12.94
C ALA A 251 -28.34 -10.97 13.42
N ALA A 252 -28.16 -12.28 13.19
CA ALA A 252 -26.97 -13.00 13.64
C ALA A 252 -25.74 -12.61 12.79
N SER A 253 -25.88 -12.62 11.47
CA SER A 253 -24.87 -12.16 10.50
C SER A 253 -24.56 -10.68 10.68
N TYR A 254 -25.55 -9.86 11.04
CA TYR A 254 -25.35 -8.45 11.36
C TYR A 254 -24.43 -8.27 12.57
N GLN A 255 -24.69 -8.98 13.67
CA GLN A 255 -23.86 -8.87 14.87
C GLN A 255 -22.43 -9.34 14.64
N GLN A 256 -22.25 -10.43 13.88
CA GLN A 256 -20.92 -10.91 13.48
C GLN A 256 -20.16 -9.87 12.66
N LEU A 257 -20.84 -9.23 11.71
CA LEU A 257 -20.29 -8.21 10.84
C LEU A 257 -19.88 -6.95 11.62
N VAL A 258 -20.71 -6.51 12.58
CA VAL A 258 -20.39 -5.40 13.48
C VAL A 258 -19.17 -5.73 14.34
N ASN A 259 -19.11 -6.91 14.96
CA ASN A 259 -17.97 -7.32 15.79
C ASN A 259 -16.67 -7.38 14.97
N ALA A 260 -16.72 -7.98 13.77
CA ALA A 260 -15.57 -8.05 12.88
C ALA A 260 -15.08 -6.66 12.44
N GLY A 261 -16.01 -5.72 12.23
CA GLY A 261 -15.70 -4.32 11.94
C GLY A 261 -15.00 -3.63 13.11
N ALA A 262 -15.54 -3.76 14.32
CA ALA A 262 -14.98 -3.18 15.55
C ALA A 262 -13.57 -3.72 15.84
N GLU A 263 -13.39 -5.05 15.80
CA GLU A 263 -12.09 -5.68 15.97
C GLU A 263 -11.05 -5.16 14.96
N ASN A 264 -11.46 -4.88 13.72
CA ASN A 264 -10.55 -4.34 12.72
C ASN A 264 -10.20 -2.86 12.97
N MET A 265 -11.14 -2.09 13.51
CA MET A 265 -10.89 -0.71 13.92
C MET A 265 -9.91 -0.66 15.09
N ASP A 266 -10.07 -1.54 16.09
CA ASP A 266 -9.13 -1.68 17.21
C ASP A 266 -7.72 -2.03 16.72
N ARG A 267 -7.61 -2.94 15.75
CA ARG A 267 -6.34 -3.24 15.06
C ARG A 267 -5.73 -2.01 14.39
N GLY A 268 -6.57 -1.14 13.81
CA GLY A 268 -6.16 0.14 13.20
C GLY A 268 -5.60 1.12 14.23
N TRP A 269 -6.27 1.30 15.36
CA TRP A 269 -5.80 2.18 16.44
C TRP A 269 -4.47 1.73 17.06
N GLY A 270 -4.29 0.41 17.22
CA GLY A 270 -3.05 -0.18 17.73
C GLY A 270 -1.92 -0.33 16.69
N LEU A 271 -2.11 0.16 15.46
CA LEU A 271 -1.21 -0.13 14.33
C LEU A 271 0.26 0.28 14.58
N PRO A 272 0.59 1.48 15.12
CA PRO A 272 1.98 1.85 15.38
C PRO A 272 2.70 0.89 16.34
N GLY A 273 2.02 0.47 17.42
CA GLY A 273 2.57 -0.47 18.39
C GLY A 273 2.79 -1.86 17.79
N ARG A 274 1.86 -2.32 16.94
CA ARG A 274 1.97 -3.60 16.23
C ARG A 274 3.13 -3.60 15.22
N VAL A 275 3.32 -2.50 14.49
CA VAL A 275 4.47 -2.33 13.59
C VAL A 275 5.78 -2.31 14.37
N ALA A 276 5.85 -1.57 15.47
CA ALA A 276 7.04 -1.51 16.32
C ALA A 276 7.41 -2.89 16.89
N ALA A 277 6.43 -3.65 17.38
CA ALA A 277 6.64 -5.01 17.90
C ALA A 277 7.23 -5.94 16.82
N LYS A 278 6.60 -6.03 15.64
CA LYS A 278 7.09 -6.85 14.53
C LYS A 278 8.46 -6.41 14.00
N THR A 279 8.71 -5.10 13.92
CA THR A 279 10.02 -4.56 13.52
C THR A 279 11.11 -4.99 14.52
N GLY A 280 10.80 -4.95 15.81
CA GLY A 280 11.69 -5.41 16.89
C GLY A 280 11.94 -6.92 16.87
N GLU A 281 10.92 -7.74 16.62
CA GLU A 281 11.03 -9.21 16.50
C GLU A 281 11.99 -9.64 15.38
N ILE A 282 12.00 -8.90 14.26
CA ILE A 282 12.89 -9.17 13.12
C ILE A 282 14.33 -8.71 13.41
N GLY A 283 14.53 -7.90 14.46
CA GLY A 283 15.83 -7.33 14.83
C GLY A 283 16.23 -6.14 13.96
N LEU A 284 15.27 -5.44 13.35
CA LEU A 284 15.57 -4.18 12.67
C LEU A 284 15.87 -3.11 13.73
N GLY A 285 17.07 -2.53 13.62
CA GLY A 285 17.66 -1.73 14.68
C GLY A 285 16.91 -0.44 15.00
N LEU A 286 17.01 -0.02 16.26
CA LEU A 286 16.62 1.32 16.73
C LEU A 286 17.60 2.40 16.25
N GLU A 287 18.77 1.98 15.75
CA GLU A 287 19.85 2.85 15.30
C GLU A 287 19.66 3.29 13.84
N PRO A 288 19.97 4.55 13.50
CA PRO A 288 19.94 5.03 12.12
C PRO A 288 20.83 4.18 11.21
N ARG A 289 20.29 3.75 10.05
CA ARG A 289 20.99 3.00 9.00
C ARG A 289 21.50 1.62 9.44
N SER A 290 20.74 0.95 10.32
CA SER A 290 21.07 -0.43 10.73
C SER A 290 21.13 -1.36 9.52
N ARG A 291 22.16 -2.22 9.46
CA ARG A 291 22.32 -3.19 8.37
C ARG A 291 21.18 -4.19 8.37
N VAL A 292 20.65 -4.48 7.18
CA VAL A 292 19.63 -5.51 6.95
C VAL A 292 20.26 -6.63 6.11
N TYR A 293 19.98 -7.87 6.48
CA TYR A 293 20.42 -9.04 5.74
C TYR A 293 19.35 -9.48 4.74
N TRP A 294 19.78 -10.04 3.61
CA TRP A 294 18.90 -10.42 2.50
C TRP A 294 17.86 -11.49 2.88
N ASP A 295 18.18 -12.37 3.83
CA ASP A 295 17.27 -13.38 4.37
C ASP A 295 16.07 -12.75 5.10
N LYS A 296 16.24 -11.57 5.70
CA LYS A 296 15.16 -10.84 6.38
C LYS A 296 14.17 -10.20 5.41
N CYS A 297 14.56 -9.93 4.16
CA CYS A 297 13.71 -9.29 3.17
C CYS A 297 12.44 -10.10 2.87
N GLU A 298 12.56 -11.42 2.80
CA GLU A 298 11.44 -12.31 2.58
C GLU A 298 10.49 -12.32 3.80
N THR A 299 11.05 -12.35 5.01
CA THR A 299 10.26 -12.23 6.26
C THR A 299 9.50 -10.91 6.31
N LEU A 300 10.13 -9.79 5.95
CA LEU A 300 9.47 -8.47 5.92
C LEU A 300 8.26 -8.45 4.98
N CYS A 301 8.40 -9.05 3.79
CA CYS A 301 7.28 -9.19 2.86
C CYS A 301 6.22 -10.10 3.48
N HIS A 302 6.59 -11.32 3.86
CA HIS A 302 5.65 -12.32 4.36
C HIS A 302 4.88 -11.86 5.60
N ASP A 303 5.49 -11.08 6.50
CA ASP A 303 4.86 -10.63 7.73
C ASP A 303 3.94 -9.42 7.57
N GLY A 304 3.78 -8.94 6.32
CA GLY A 304 2.90 -7.83 5.97
C GLY A 304 3.46 -6.46 6.36
N LEU A 305 4.75 -6.38 6.68
CA LEU A 305 5.45 -5.15 7.05
C LEU A 305 5.79 -4.29 5.84
N VAL A 306 5.92 -4.86 4.65
CA VAL A 306 6.13 -4.09 3.41
C VAL A 306 4.79 -3.53 2.95
N VAL A 307 4.51 -2.26 3.26
CA VAL A 307 3.27 -1.60 2.86
C VAL A 307 3.32 -1.05 1.44
N GLU A 308 4.50 -0.65 0.98
CA GLU A 308 4.74 -0.13 -0.35
C GLU A 308 6.11 -0.54 -0.87
N LEU A 309 6.24 -0.72 -2.17
CA LEU A 309 7.51 -0.75 -2.87
C LEU A 309 7.82 0.65 -3.40
N LEU A 310 9.05 1.11 -3.18
CA LEU A 310 9.58 2.25 -3.90
C LEU A 310 10.27 1.75 -5.16
N LEU A 311 9.72 2.13 -6.31
CA LEU A 311 10.29 1.86 -7.61
C LEU A 311 11.03 3.12 -8.09
N LEU A 312 12.29 2.93 -8.48
CA LEU A 312 13.09 4.00 -9.10
C LEU A 312 13.36 3.67 -10.58
N PRO A 313 13.38 4.68 -11.46
CA PRO A 313 13.69 4.44 -12.86
C PRO A 313 15.18 4.14 -13.02
N TYR A 314 15.52 3.19 -13.88
CA TYR A 314 16.92 2.91 -14.24
C TYR A 314 17.62 4.16 -14.79
N ALA A 315 16.86 5.08 -15.39
CA ALA A 315 17.35 6.34 -15.93
C ALA A 315 17.99 7.28 -14.89
N HIS A 316 17.75 7.06 -13.59
CA HIS A 316 18.38 7.84 -12.52
C HIS A 316 19.72 7.27 -12.05
N LEU A 317 20.06 6.04 -12.44
CA LEU A 317 21.34 5.45 -12.07
C LEU A 317 22.49 6.19 -12.74
N ARG A 318 23.55 6.46 -11.97
CA ARG A 318 24.74 7.14 -12.49
C ARG A 318 25.34 6.45 -13.71
N GLN A 319 25.39 5.12 -13.71
CA GLN A 319 25.91 4.33 -14.83
C GLN A 319 25.02 4.43 -16.08
N TYR A 320 23.70 4.54 -15.90
CA TYR A 320 22.77 4.76 -17.01
C TYR A 320 23.04 6.11 -17.66
N VAL A 321 23.07 7.18 -16.86
CA VAL A 321 23.32 8.54 -17.35
C VAL A 321 24.66 8.63 -18.04
N SER A 322 25.71 8.03 -17.46
CA SER A 322 27.06 8.03 -18.04
C SER A 322 27.10 7.33 -19.40
N ALA A 323 26.47 6.15 -19.53
CA ALA A 323 26.42 5.40 -20.78
C ALA A 323 25.67 6.16 -21.89
N CYS A 324 24.63 6.93 -21.55
CA CYS A 324 23.89 7.74 -22.51
C CYS A 324 24.63 9.02 -22.93
N LEU A 325 25.49 9.59 -22.07
CA LEU A 325 26.25 10.81 -22.38
C LEU A 325 27.42 10.57 -23.33
N VAL A 326 28.04 9.38 -23.29
CA VAL A 326 29.15 8.99 -24.20
C VAL A 326 28.69 8.90 -25.67
N LYS A 327 27.37 8.91 -25.94
CA LYS A 327 26.80 8.92 -27.30
C LYS A 327 26.80 10.29 -28.00
N LYS A 328 27.12 11.38 -27.28
CA LYS A 328 27.22 12.72 -27.88
C LYS A 328 28.65 13.03 -28.26
#